data_AF-A0A6M3LH74-F1
#
_entry.id   AF-A0A6M3LH74-F1
#
_cell.length_a   1.000
_cell.length_b   1.000
_cell.length_c   1.000
_cell.angle_alpha   90.00
_cell.angle_beta   90.00
_cell.angle_gamma   90.00
#
_symmetry.space_group_name_H-M   'P 1'
#
loop_
_entity.id
_entity.type
_entity.pdbx_description
1 polymer ?
#
loop_
_entity_poly.entity_id
_entity_poly.type
_entity_poly.pdbx_seq_one_letter_code
_entity_poly.pdbx_strand_id
1 'polypeptide(L)'
;EYHVFDIVDETLPQIDRIKLLYSIATAFPAKIRMVRTLAVSSLDEIMLHYDDIVNAGYEGIIVRHIEAPYKRKRSTFMMKFKPKKADIYFVVGYKEENDIYGKPKGRLGALSCIGDDGTEFDVGSGLKDTDRQTLWTQRDSLQGHYVKVAYQHTTQGSLRFPVFIELLPKREEPKFENPLL
;
A
#
# COMPACT_ATOMS: atom_id res chain seq x y z
N GLU A 1 26.12 -10.58 -0.23
CA GLU A 1 25.53 -11.84 -0.71
C GLU A 1 24.53 -11.53 -1.81
N TYR A 2 24.50 -12.32 -2.90
CA TYR A 2 23.54 -12.10 -3.98
C TYR A 2 22.35 -13.04 -3.82
N HIS A 3 21.21 -12.47 -3.42
CA HIS A 3 19.96 -13.20 -3.20
C HIS A 3 19.19 -13.38 -4.52
N VAL A 4 19.11 -14.62 -4.99
CA VAL A 4 18.46 -14.98 -6.26
C VAL A 4 17.11 -15.65 -6.03
N PHE A 5 16.17 -15.45 -6.94
CA PHE A 5 14.78 -15.92 -6.80
C PHE A 5 14.14 -16.46 -8.10
N ASP A 6 14.78 -16.30 -9.26
CA ASP A 6 14.29 -16.84 -10.52
C ASP A 6 15.43 -16.94 -11.55
N ILE A 7 15.14 -17.60 -12.68
CA ILE A 7 15.95 -17.61 -13.90
C ILE A 7 15.05 -17.10 -15.03
N VAL A 8 15.63 -16.32 -15.95
CA VAL A 8 14.90 -15.83 -17.12
C VAL A 8 14.82 -16.94 -18.15
N ASP A 9 13.69 -17.68 -18.15
CA ASP A 9 13.35 -18.68 -19.15
C ASP A 9 11.85 -18.60 -19.47
N GLU A 10 11.51 -18.26 -20.71
CA GLU A 10 10.13 -18.03 -21.15
C GLU A 10 9.42 -19.33 -21.56
N THR A 11 10.12 -20.47 -21.51
CA THR A 11 9.61 -21.79 -21.89
C THR A 11 9.34 -22.68 -20.68
N LEU A 12 10.17 -22.58 -19.63
CA LEU A 12 10.08 -23.43 -18.46
C LEU A 12 9.08 -22.91 -17.41
N PRO A 13 8.29 -23.78 -16.76
CA PRO A 13 7.44 -23.40 -15.65
C PRO A 13 8.25 -22.99 -14.42
N GLN A 14 7.66 -22.20 -13.51
CA GLN A 14 8.32 -21.67 -12.32
C GLN A 14 9.02 -22.78 -11.50
N ILE A 15 8.37 -23.94 -11.33
CA ILE A 15 8.94 -25.05 -10.55
C ILE A 15 10.27 -25.55 -11.11
N ASP A 16 10.40 -25.65 -12.44
CA ASP A 16 11.62 -26.15 -13.05
C ASP A 16 12.71 -25.08 -13.06
N ARG A 17 12.35 -23.80 -13.21
CA ARG A 17 13.30 -22.69 -13.05
C ARG A 17 13.88 -22.62 -11.64
N ILE A 18 13.08 -22.88 -10.61
CA ILE A 18 13.57 -22.93 -9.22
C ILE A 18 14.50 -24.12 -8.99
N LYS A 19 14.23 -25.31 -9.56
CA LYS A 19 15.15 -26.46 -9.49
C LYS A 19 16.50 -26.14 -10.13
N LEU A 20 16.48 -25.51 -11.30
CA LEU A 20 17.71 -25.07 -11.98
C LEU A 20 18.44 -24.00 -11.17
N LEU A 21 17.72 -23.05 -10.56
CA LEU A 21 18.33 -22.03 -9.72
C LEU A 21 18.99 -22.62 -8.47
N TYR A 22 18.38 -23.66 -7.89
CA TYR A 22 18.93 -24.37 -6.75
C TYR A 22 20.27 -25.05 -7.08
N SER A 23 20.38 -25.68 -8.25
CA SER A 23 21.66 -26.30 -8.67
C SER A 23 22.76 -25.25 -8.89
N ILE A 24 22.42 -24.10 -9.48
CA ILE A 24 23.35 -22.98 -9.65
C ILE A 24 23.78 -22.40 -8.29
N ALA A 25 22.84 -22.15 -7.38
CA ALA A 25 23.14 -21.60 -6.06
C ALA A 25 24.06 -22.54 -5.25
N THR A 26 23.85 -23.85 -5.38
CA THR A 26 24.66 -24.88 -4.70
C THR A 26 26.09 -24.96 -5.26
N ALA A 27 26.29 -24.66 -6.55
CA ALA A 27 27.61 -24.61 -7.15
C ALA A 27 28.44 -23.38 -6.72
N PHE A 28 27.78 -22.30 -6.26
CA PHE A 28 28.43 -21.05 -5.87
C PHE A 28 27.96 -20.53 -4.49
N PRO A 29 28.06 -21.33 -3.41
CA PRO A 29 27.41 -21.03 -2.12
C PRO A 29 28.00 -19.82 -1.40
N ALA A 30 29.23 -19.43 -1.73
CA ALA A 30 29.88 -18.25 -1.15
C ALA A 30 29.42 -16.93 -1.78
N LYS A 31 28.80 -16.97 -2.98
CA LYS A 31 28.43 -15.77 -3.76
C LYS A 31 26.92 -15.64 -3.94
N ILE A 32 26.24 -16.77 -4.14
CA ILE A 32 24.82 -16.85 -4.46
C ILE A 32 24.08 -17.46 -3.28
N ARG A 33 23.01 -16.81 -2.85
CA ARG A 33 22.07 -17.35 -1.86
C ARG A 33 20.68 -17.43 -2.47
N MET A 34 20.03 -18.57 -2.32
CA MET A 34 18.66 -18.71 -2.77
C MET A 34 17.70 -18.04 -1.78
N VAL A 35 16.75 -17.25 -2.28
CA VAL A 35 15.66 -16.72 -1.47
C VAL A 35 14.77 -17.86 -0.97
N ARG A 36 14.39 -17.83 0.31
CA ARG A 36 13.46 -18.83 0.88
C ARG A 36 12.20 -18.92 0.01
N THR A 37 11.93 -20.11 -0.50
CA THR A 37 10.80 -20.39 -1.38
C THR A 37 10.04 -21.58 -0.83
N LEU A 38 8.72 -21.44 -0.67
CA LEU A 38 7.84 -22.47 -0.15
C LEU A 38 6.75 -22.75 -1.18
N ALA A 39 6.41 -24.02 -1.37
CA ALA A 39 5.20 -24.41 -2.08
C ALA A 39 4.04 -24.35 -1.11
N VAL A 40 2.95 -23.73 -1.53
CA VAL A 40 1.72 -23.53 -0.75
C VAL A 40 0.52 -23.89 -1.61
N SER A 41 -0.55 -24.36 -0.98
CA SER A 41 -1.72 -24.90 -1.69
C SER A 41 -2.98 -24.05 -1.55
N SER A 42 -2.96 -23.03 -0.68
CA SER A 42 -4.14 -22.23 -0.34
C SER A 42 -3.79 -20.76 -0.08
N LEU A 43 -4.81 -19.90 -0.14
CA LEU A 43 -4.67 -18.49 0.25
C LEU A 43 -4.35 -18.35 1.75
N ASP A 44 -4.92 -19.22 2.60
CA ASP A 44 -4.70 -19.17 4.04
C ASP A 44 -3.23 -19.47 4.39
N GLU A 45 -2.61 -20.45 3.73
CA GLU A 45 -1.17 -20.71 3.86
C GLU A 45 -0.32 -19.52 3.39
N ILE A 46 -0.71 -18.87 2.29
CA ILE A 46 -0.05 -17.65 1.79
C ILE A 46 -0.10 -16.55 2.86
N MET A 47 -1.28 -16.31 3.45
CA MET A 47 -1.49 -15.27 4.45
C MET A 47 -0.74 -15.56 5.75
N LEU A 48 -0.74 -16.83 6.21
CA LEU A 48 0.03 -17.26 7.37
C LEU A 48 1.52 -16.97 7.21
N HIS A 49 2.11 -17.38 6.07
CA HIS A 49 3.53 -17.10 5.81
C HIS A 49 3.82 -15.62 5.59
N TYR A 50 2.87 -14.88 5.02
CA TYR A 50 2.99 -13.43 4.89
C TYR A 50 3.08 -12.78 6.27
N ASP A 51 2.21 -13.13 7.20
CA ASP A 51 2.19 -12.57 8.56
C ASP A 51 3.49 -12.92 9.31
N ASP A 52 3.97 -14.16 9.23
CA ASP A 52 5.25 -14.57 9.82
C ASP A 52 6.43 -13.72 9.32
N ILE A 53 6.50 -13.51 8.00
CA ILE A 53 7.59 -12.78 7.36
C ILE A 53 7.52 -11.28 7.70
N VAL A 54 6.32 -10.70 7.72
CA VAL A 54 6.14 -9.29 8.12
C VAL A 54 6.45 -9.11 9.60
N ASN A 55 6.01 -10.01 10.48
CA ASN A 55 6.31 -9.97 11.92
C ASN A 55 7.80 -10.13 12.22
N ALA A 56 8.54 -10.85 11.37
CA ALA A 56 10.00 -10.91 11.42
C ALA A 56 10.71 -9.65 10.87
N GLY A 57 9.97 -8.62 10.47
CA GLY A 57 10.49 -7.32 10.02
C GLY A 57 10.82 -7.23 8.54
N TYR A 58 10.45 -8.23 7.73
CA TYR A 58 10.66 -8.19 6.29
C TYR A 58 9.54 -7.42 5.56
N GLU A 59 9.79 -7.00 4.32
CA GLU A 59 8.87 -6.16 3.54
C GLU A 59 7.59 -6.91 3.09
N GLY A 60 7.58 -8.24 3.12
CA GLY A 60 6.48 -9.09 2.68
C GLY A 60 6.93 -10.21 1.74
N ILE A 61 6.01 -10.73 0.92
CA ILE A 61 6.26 -11.91 0.08
C ILE A 61 5.91 -11.66 -1.40
N ILE A 62 6.45 -12.53 -2.26
CA ILE A 62 6.07 -12.63 -3.66
C ILE A 62 5.47 -14.01 -3.89
N VAL A 63 4.23 -14.05 -4.37
CA VAL A 63 3.53 -15.28 -4.74
C VAL A 63 3.69 -15.47 -6.25
N ARG A 64 4.08 -16.69 -6.67
CA ARG A 64 4.28 -17.03 -8.08
C ARG A 64 3.50 -18.29 -8.43
N HIS A 65 2.87 -18.30 -9.59
CA HIS A 65 2.16 -19.49 -10.09
C HIS A 65 3.17 -20.57 -10.50
N ILE A 66 3.00 -21.78 -9.95
CA ILE A 66 3.99 -22.86 -10.04
C ILE A 66 4.24 -23.34 -11.48
N GLU A 67 3.21 -23.29 -12.32
CA GLU A 67 3.28 -23.72 -13.73
C GLU A 67 3.51 -22.56 -14.72
N ALA A 68 3.67 -21.33 -14.25
CA ALA A 68 3.77 -20.19 -15.16
C ALA A 68 5.19 -20.02 -15.74
N PRO A 69 5.33 -19.79 -17.06
CA PRO A 69 6.60 -19.40 -17.66
C PRO A 69 6.99 -17.98 -17.24
N TYR A 70 8.28 -17.63 -17.37
CA TYR A 70 8.72 -16.27 -17.14
C TYR A 70 8.11 -15.35 -18.20
N LYS A 71 7.62 -14.17 -17.80
CA LYS A 71 7.11 -13.15 -18.72
C LYS A 71 7.83 -11.83 -18.47
N ARG A 72 8.43 -11.25 -19.52
CA ARG A 72 9.07 -9.92 -19.50
C ARG A 72 8.07 -8.76 -19.51
N LYS A 73 6.95 -8.92 -18.80
CA LYS A 73 5.90 -7.92 -18.66
C LYS A 73 5.16 -8.12 -17.34
N ARG A 74 4.33 -7.14 -16.96
CA ARG A 74 3.41 -7.32 -15.83
C ARG A 74 2.51 -8.52 -16.11
N SER A 75 2.39 -9.41 -15.14
CA SER A 75 1.61 -10.64 -15.23
C SER A 75 0.87 -10.87 -13.92
N THR A 76 -0.33 -11.46 -14.02
CA THR A 76 -1.10 -11.95 -12.87
C THR A 76 -0.51 -13.21 -12.23
N PHE A 77 0.45 -13.88 -12.89
CA PHE A 77 1.15 -15.05 -12.35
C PHE A 77 2.18 -14.71 -11.27
N MET A 78 2.43 -13.43 -11.01
CA MET A 78 3.31 -12.96 -9.95
C MET A 78 2.63 -11.82 -9.19
N MET A 79 2.39 -12.01 -7.89
CA MET A 79 1.74 -11.04 -7.03
C MET A 79 2.67 -10.66 -5.87
N LYS A 80 2.59 -9.39 -5.46
CA LYS A 80 3.36 -8.85 -4.34
C LYS A 80 2.41 -8.60 -3.18
N PHE A 81 2.71 -9.18 -2.03
CA PHE A 81 2.00 -8.95 -0.79
C PHE A 81 2.93 -8.19 0.14
N LYS A 82 2.55 -6.94 0.45
CA LYS A 82 3.30 -6.03 1.29
C LYS A 82 2.32 -5.27 2.17
N PRO A 83 2.67 -4.97 3.43
CA PRO A 83 1.79 -4.20 4.30
C PRO A 83 1.62 -2.81 3.70
N LYS A 84 0.38 -2.35 3.65
CA LYS A 84 0.11 -0.92 3.44
C LYS A 84 0.37 -0.26 4.78
N LYS A 85 1.26 0.74 4.82
CA LYS A 85 1.37 1.60 5.99
C LYS A 85 0.09 2.42 6.09
N ALA A 86 -0.37 2.70 7.28
CA ALA A 86 -1.49 3.61 7.49
C ALA A 86 -1.17 4.55 8.63
N ASP A 87 -1.58 5.80 8.48
CA ASP A 87 -1.37 6.83 9.48
C ASP A 87 -2.52 7.83 9.43
N ILE A 88 -2.55 8.75 10.40
CA ILE A 88 -3.64 9.69 10.62
C ILE A 88 -3.14 11.10 10.31
N TYR A 89 -3.84 11.79 9.41
CA TYR A 89 -3.47 13.13 8.97
C TYR A 89 -4.58 14.13 9.22
N PHE A 90 -4.19 15.37 9.51
CA PHE A 90 -5.13 16.45 9.76
C PHE A 90 -5.66 17.03 8.45
N VAL A 91 -6.98 17.18 8.34
CA VAL A 91 -7.65 17.70 7.15
C VAL A 91 -7.65 19.23 7.21
N VAL A 92 -6.94 19.84 6.26
CA VAL A 92 -6.83 21.30 6.09
C VAL A 92 -7.72 21.83 4.97
N GLY A 93 -8.28 20.96 4.13
CA GLY A 93 -9.17 21.39 3.06
C GLY A 93 -9.73 20.23 2.24
N TYR A 94 -10.30 20.58 1.10
CA TYR A 94 -10.88 19.63 0.15
C TYR A 94 -10.79 20.17 -1.28
N LYS A 95 -10.86 19.26 -2.26
CA LYS A 95 -10.95 19.57 -3.68
C LYS A 95 -12.18 18.94 -4.28
N GLU A 96 -12.85 19.67 -5.16
CA GLU A 96 -13.98 19.14 -5.92
C GLU A 96 -13.51 18.20 -7.04
N GLU A 97 -14.30 17.18 -7.34
CA GLU A 97 -14.05 16.33 -8.50
C GLU A 97 -14.44 17.07 -9.79
N ASN A 98 -13.52 17.10 -10.74
CA ASN A 98 -13.77 17.62 -12.08
C ASN A 98 -13.84 16.49 -13.10
N ASP A 99 -14.66 16.68 -14.14
CA ASP A 99 -14.64 15.80 -15.30
C ASP A 99 -13.37 16.00 -16.17
N ILE A 100 -13.26 15.24 -17.25
CA ILE A 100 -12.11 15.32 -18.18
C ILE A 100 -11.96 16.69 -18.87
N TYR A 101 -12.98 17.54 -18.82
CA TYR A 101 -12.99 18.90 -19.37
C TYR A 101 -12.82 19.98 -18.29
N GLY A 102 -12.59 19.59 -17.04
CA GLY A 102 -12.43 20.52 -15.92
C GLY A 102 -13.75 21.04 -15.34
N LYS A 103 -14.90 20.43 -15.66
CA LYS A 103 -16.19 20.87 -15.11
C LYS A 103 -16.41 20.28 -13.71
N PRO A 104 -16.78 21.10 -12.71
CA PRO A 104 -17.08 20.62 -11.37
C PRO A 104 -18.30 19.69 -11.36
N LYS A 105 -18.18 18.57 -10.65
CA LYS A 105 -19.22 17.52 -10.60
C LYS A 105 -20.14 17.61 -9.38
N GLY A 106 -19.95 18.60 -8.49
CA GLY A 106 -20.73 18.72 -7.27
C GLY A 106 -20.51 17.58 -6.29
N ARG A 107 -19.29 17.03 -6.25
CA ARG A 107 -18.90 15.93 -5.35
C ARG A 107 -17.42 15.99 -4.99
N LEU A 108 -17.04 15.36 -3.87
CA LEU A 108 -15.67 15.41 -3.37
C LEU A 108 -14.71 14.71 -4.34
N GLY A 109 -13.65 15.42 -4.71
CA GLY A 109 -12.52 14.91 -5.48
C GLY A 109 -11.44 14.31 -4.59
N ALA A 110 -11.00 15.10 -3.60
CA ALA A 110 -9.97 14.72 -2.63
C ALA A 110 -10.10 15.50 -1.31
N LEU A 111 -9.55 14.92 -0.24
CA LEU A 111 -9.25 15.64 1.01
C LEU A 111 -7.83 16.19 0.94
N SER A 112 -7.62 17.45 1.30
CA SER A 112 -6.29 18.04 1.42
C SER A 112 -5.84 17.94 2.88
N CYS A 113 -4.69 17.30 3.08
CA CYS A 113 -4.16 16.94 4.39
C CYS A 113 -2.77 17.51 4.59
N ILE A 114 -2.36 17.72 5.84
CA ILE A 114 -1.00 18.13 6.18
C ILE A 114 -0.23 16.95 6.77
N GLY A 115 0.97 16.70 6.23
CA GLY A 115 1.93 15.73 6.75
C GLY A 115 2.70 16.25 7.96
N ASP A 116 3.43 15.37 8.63
CA ASP A 116 4.19 15.71 9.86
C ASP A 116 5.28 16.77 9.62
N ASP A 117 5.76 16.90 8.39
CA ASP A 117 6.75 17.92 8.00
C ASP A 117 6.12 19.22 7.51
N GLY A 118 4.79 19.35 7.62
CA GLY A 118 4.03 20.51 7.17
C GLY A 118 3.66 20.49 5.69
N THR A 119 4.06 19.47 4.93
CA THR A 119 3.75 19.37 3.49
C THR A 119 2.28 19.02 3.27
N GLU A 120 1.60 19.77 2.40
CA GLU A 120 0.25 19.43 1.99
C GLU A 120 0.23 18.34 0.91
N PHE A 121 -0.70 17.39 1.04
CA PHE A 121 -0.96 16.37 0.03
C PHE A 121 -2.45 16.05 -0.07
N ASP A 122 -2.86 15.56 -1.24
CA ASP A 122 -4.25 15.23 -1.53
C ASP A 122 -4.52 13.72 -1.45
N VAL A 123 -5.67 13.38 -0.87
CA VAL A 123 -6.17 12.01 -0.77
C VAL A 123 -7.47 11.89 -1.54
N GLY A 124 -7.36 11.52 -2.82
CA GLY A 124 -8.51 11.30 -3.70
C GLY A 124 -8.83 9.83 -4.01
N SER A 125 -7.86 8.93 -3.82
CA SER A 125 -8.05 7.48 -4.02
C SER A 125 -8.68 6.83 -2.79
N GLY A 126 -9.46 5.77 -2.97
CA GLY A 126 -10.12 5.04 -1.87
C GLY A 126 -11.50 5.57 -1.48
N LEU A 127 -11.85 6.81 -1.89
CA LEU A 127 -13.19 7.37 -1.73
C LEU A 127 -14.19 6.62 -2.62
N LYS A 128 -15.20 6.01 -2.01
CA LYS A 128 -16.34 5.42 -2.72
C LYS A 128 -17.28 6.52 -3.22
N ASP A 129 -18.14 6.21 -4.18
CA ASP A 129 -19.13 7.18 -4.68
C ASP A 129 -20.04 7.72 -3.57
N THR A 130 -20.40 6.89 -2.58
CA THR A 130 -21.13 7.33 -1.38
C THR A 130 -20.31 8.33 -0.55
N ASP A 131 -19.03 8.04 -0.32
CA ASP A 131 -18.14 8.94 0.44
C ASP A 131 -18.03 10.28 -0.28
N ARG A 132 -17.89 10.26 -1.62
CA ARG A 132 -17.79 11.48 -2.42
C ARG A 132 -19.00 12.37 -2.30
N GLN A 133 -20.20 11.79 -2.28
CA GLN A 133 -21.44 12.53 -2.12
C GLN A 133 -21.62 13.04 -0.69
N THR A 134 -21.50 12.14 0.30
CA THR A 134 -21.74 12.45 1.70
C THR A 134 -20.75 13.47 2.23
N LEU A 135 -19.45 13.28 1.97
CA LEU A 135 -18.40 14.21 2.41
C LEU A 135 -18.53 15.57 1.72
N TRP A 136 -19.00 15.61 0.46
CA TRP A 136 -19.25 16.87 -0.23
C TRP A 136 -20.39 17.68 0.37
N THR A 137 -21.49 17.01 0.76
CA THR A 137 -22.61 17.67 1.44
C THR A 137 -22.17 18.30 2.75
N GLN A 138 -21.27 17.65 3.50
CA GLN A 138 -20.73 18.17 4.76
C GLN A 138 -19.37 18.87 4.64
N ARG A 139 -18.97 19.31 3.43
CA ARG A 139 -17.61 19.78 3.13
C ARG A 139 -17.13 20.92 4.03
N ASP A 140 -18.05 21.82 4.39
CA ASP A 140 -17.76 22.98 5.25
C ASP A 140 -17.36 22.55 6.68
N SER A 141 -17.70 21.33 7.08
CA SER A 141 -17.32 20.75 8.38
C SER A 141 -16.03 19.93 8.34
N LEU A 142 -15.52 19.57 7.15
CA LEU A 142 -14.41 18.62 7.01
C LEU A 142 -13.11 19.16 7.60
N GLN A 143 -12.85 20.46 7.47
CA GLN A 143 -11.69 21.08 8.09
C GLN A 143 -11.71 20.88 9.61
N GLY A 144 -10.56 20.49 10.17
CA GLY A 144 -10.43 20.17 11.59
C GLY A 144 -10.68 18.69 11.94
N HIS A 145 -11.16 17.87 10.99
CA HIS A 145 -11.18 16.42 11.18
C HIS A 145 -9.81 15.80 10.93
N TYR A 146 -9.68 14.55 11.35
CA TYR A 146 -8.56 13.71 10.97
C TYR A 146 -9.03 12.65 9.96
N VAL A 147 -8.12 12.18 9.13
CA VAL A 147 -8.38 11.11 8.16
C VAL A 147 -7.31 10.05 8.30
N LYS A 148 -7.74 8.79 8.31
CA LYS A 148 -6.81 7.66 8.25
C LYS A 148 -6.51 7.35 6.79
N VAL A 149 -5.24 7.29 6.45
CA VAL A 149 -4.75 7.16 5.08
C VAL A 149 -3.78 5.99 5.00
N ALA A 150 -4.04 5.04 4.11
CA ALA A 150 -3.07 4.03 3.72
C ALA A 150 -2.11 4.56 2.65
N TYR A 151 -0.83 4.20 2.73
CA TYR A 151 0.20 4.57 1.77
C TYR A 151 1.26 3.46 1.66
N GLN A 152 2.11 3.52 0.62
CA GLN A 152 3.20 2.56 0.46
C GLN A 152 4.45 2.99 1.22
N HIS A 153 4.94 4.19 0.94
CA HIS A 153 6.08 4.81 1.62
C HIS A 153 5.99 6.34 1.52
N THR A 154 6.76 7.01 2.36
CA THR A 154 6.92 8.47 2.36
C THR A 154 8.11 8.87 1.49
N THR A 155 7.98 9.97 0.76
CA THR A 155 9.07 10.60 0.01
C THR A 155 8.99 12.11 0.22
N GLN A 156 10.00 12.71 0.86
CA GLN A 156 10.10 14.18 1.05
C GLN A 156 8.74 14.84 1.36
N GLY A 157 8.08 14.41 2.45
CA GLY A 157 6.80 14.98 2.90
C GLY A 157 5.54 14.51 2.21
N SER A 158 5.66 13.83 1.08
CA SER A 158 4.51 13.30 0.34
C SER A 158 4.32 11.80 0.55
N LEU A 159 3.05 11.40 0.67
CA LEU A 159 2.67 10.00 0.70
C LEU A 159 2.64 9.43 -0.72
N ARG A 160 3.31 8.30 -0.94
CA ARG A 160 3.19 7.59 -2.21
C ARG A 160 1.93 6.71 -2.21
N PHE A 161 1.05 7.00 -3.16
CA PHE A 161 -0.26 6.35 -3.34
C PHE A 161 -1.11 6.42 -2.07
N PRO A 162 -1.48 7.63 -1.62
CA PRO A 162 -2.37 7.78 -0.48
C PRO A 162 -3.77 7.27 -0.84
N VAL A 163 -4.34 6.47 0.04
CA VAL A 163 -5.66 5.85 -0.11
C VAL A 163 -6.47 6.17 1.15
N PHE A 164 -7.60 6.84 0.96
CA PHE A 164 -8.59 7.08 2.00
C PHE A 164 -9.06 5.76 2.61
N ILE A 165 -9.04 5.68 3.94
CA ILE A 165 -9.62 4.56 4.70
C ILE A 165 -10.91 5.02 5.38
N GLU A 166 -10.81 6.03 6.25
CA GLU A 166 -11.93 6.52 7.05
C GLU A 166 -11.71 7.97 7.49
N LEU A 167 -12.80 8.74 7.59
CA LEU A 167 -12.81 10.03 8.28
C LEU A 167 -13.01 9.77 9.77
N LEU A 168 -12.15 10.36 10.60
CA LEU A 168 -12.20 10.25 12.05
C LEU A 168 -12.91 11.47 12.64
N PRO A 169 -13.62 11.32 13.77
CA PRO A 169 -14.26 12.45 14.45
C PRO A 169 -13.24 13.52 14.84
N LYS A 170 -13.68 14.77 14.93
CA LYS A 170 -12.88 15.82 15.57
C LYS A 170 -12.52 15.36 16.98
N ARG A 171 -11.24 15.44 17.36
CA ARG A 171 -10.88 15.31 18.77
C ARG A 171 -11.55 16.46 19.50
N GLU A 172 -12.31 16.18 20.54
CA GLU A 172 -12.73 17.24 21.46
C GLU A 172 -11.46 17.93 21.96
N GLU A 173 -11.41 19.27 21.88
CA GLU A 173 -10.35 19.99 22.57
C GLU A 173 -10.41 19.61 24.05
N PRO A 174 -9.28 19.31 24.70
CA PRO A 174 -9.28 19.14 26.14
C PRO A 174 -9.86 20.42 26.73
N LYS A 175 -10.99 20.29 27.43
CA LYS A 175 -11.54 21.38 28.24
C LYS A 175 -10.45 21.73 29.25
N PHE A 176 -9.72 22.82 29.02
CA PHE A 176 -8.91 23.43 30.05
C PHE A 176 -9.88 24.01 31.08
N GLU A 177 -10.24 23.22 32.08
CA GLU A 177 -10.74 23.77 33.33
C GLU A 177 -9.58 24.54 33.96
N ASN A 178 -9.66 25.86 33.92
CA ASN A 178 -8.75 26.72 34.66
C ASN A 178 -8.94 26.40 36.16
N PRO A 179 -7.95 25.85 36.87
CA PRO A 179 -8.10 25.49 38.28
C PRO A 179 -8.14 26.72 39.22
N LEU A 180 -8.27 27.94 38.69
CA LEU A 180 -8.30 29.20 39.41
C LEU A 180 -9.60 30.02 39.21
N LEU A 181 -10.73 29.36 38.89
CA LEU A 181 -12.07 29.94 39.00
C LEU A 181 -12.95 29.09 39.92
#